data_AF-A0A523BSB7-F1
#
_entry.id   AF-A0A523BSB7-F1
#
_cell.length_a   1.000
_cell.length_b   1.000
_cell.length_c   1.000
_cell.angle_alpha   90.00
_cell.angle_beta   90.00
_cell.angle_gamma   90.00
#
_symmetry.space_group_name_H-M   'P 1'
#
loop_
_entity.id
_entity.type
_entity.pdbx_description
1 polymer ?
#
loop_
_entity_poly.entity_id
_entity_poly.type
_entity_poly.pdbx_seq_one_letter_code
_entity_poly.pdbx_strand_id
1 'polypeptide(L)'
;MATWICHLRIAEKIAAELPGLDKAAFYTGSLAPDSGIPNDTWTEFTPPKEVTHFLVKGEGNEAIHDLEFYRAYLEKQPGKLFDADTSFLWGYFFHLLTDILWVDLIWTPTKLMCADMIVEMGKLAVVDEVKKDWYGLDHRFLRDHPTWEPWQIIRSLELNSIPISHIPLPAVTAQLDTIRNYYTEPDPARVLDRLFPYLNEATMQRAVADCAAACLKLYQRLQAGAGLDGAFSATGWLSAAERQPYPAPLGDVTV
;
A
#
# COMPACT_ATOMS: atom_id res chain seq x y z
N MET A 1 -7.10 0.79 -1.28
CA MET A 1 -5.76 0.81 -0.67
C MET A 1 -5.51 -0.57 -0.09
N ALA A 2 -4.29 -1.06 -0.26
CA ALA A 2 -3.83 -2.21 0.51
C ALA A 2 -3.75 -1.82 2.00
N THR A 3 -3.50 -2.78 2.87
CA THR A 3 -3.33 -2.49 4.30
C THR A 3 -1.90 -2.06 4.61
N TRP A 4 -1.68 -1.38 5.75
CA TRP A 4 -0.36 -0.87 6.13
C TRP A 4 0.70 -1.97 6.24
N ILE A 5 0.36 -3.13 6.81
CA ILE A 5 1.33 -4.24 6.90
C ILE A 5 1.52 -4.91 5.53
N CYS A 6 0.51 -4.94 4.66
CA CYS A 6 0.70 -5.35 3.26
C CYS A 6 1.72 -4.46 2.54
N HIS A 7 1.62 -3.13 2.66
CA HIS A 7 2.61 -2.19 2.12
C HIS A 7 4.01 -2.47 2.66
N LEU A 8 4.17 -2.66 3.97
CA LEU A 8 5.47 -2.99 4.57
C LEU A 8 6.01 -4.35 4.10
N ARG A 9 5.15 -5.35 3.88
CA ARG A 9 5.55 -6.67 3.36
C ARG A 9 6.02 -6.60 1.90
N ILE A 10 5.40 -5.75 1.09
CA ILE A 10 5.84 -5.46 -0.26
C ILE A 10 7.16 -4.69 -0.22
N ALA A 11 7.26 -3.68 0.64
CA ALA A 11 8.47 -2.89 0.83
C ALA A 11 9.66 -3.75 1.28
N GLU A 12 9.47 -4.70 2.21
CA GLU A 12 10.53 -5.65 2.60
C GLU A 12 11.10 -6.40 1.40
N LYS A 13 10.22 -6.95 0.54
CA LYS A 13 10.64 -7.69 -0.66
C LYS A 13 11.40 -6.80 -1.63
N ILE A 14 10.95 -5.56 -1.83
CA ILE A 14 11.65 -4.61 -2.69
C ILE A 14 13.02 -4.25 -2.10
N ALA A 15 13.09 -4.00 -0.79
CA ALA A 15 14.33 -3.65 -0.11
C ALA A 15 15.38 -4.77 -0.13
N ALA A 16 14.94 -6.04 -0.20
CA ALA A 16 15.84 -7.18 -0.39
C ALA A 16 16.54 -7.18 -1.78
N GLU A 17 15.90 -6.61 -2.80
CA GLU A 17 16.41 -6.59 -4.18
C GLU A 17 17.10 -5.25 -4.54
N LEU A 18 16.94 -4.22 -3.72
CA LEU A 18 17.54 -2.89 -3.91
C LEU A 18 18.54 -2.58 -2.78
N PRO A 19 19.78 -3.08 -2.87
CA PRO A 19 20.77 -2.89 -1.82
C PRO A 19 21.15 -1.40 -1.69
N GLY A 20 21.35 -0.97 -0.44
CA GLY A 20 21.76 0.41 -0.12
C GLY A 20 20.62 1.35 0.27
N LEU A 21 19.35 0.92 0.18
CA LEU A 21 18.23 1.68 0.73
C LEU A 21 18.42 1.97 2.23
N ASP A 22 18.14 3.21 2.63
CA ASP A 22 17.84 3.50 4.02
C ASP A 22 16.47 2.88 4.34
N LYS A 23 16.49 1.73 5.01
CA LYS A 23 15.27 0.96 5.32
C LYS A 23 14.26 1.78 6.12
N ALA A 24 14.69 2.59 7.08
CA ALA A 24 13.78 3.37 7.91
C ALA A 24 13.06 4.44 7.08
N ALA A 25 13.80 5.16 6.24
CA ALA A 25 13.22 6.15 5.35
C ALA A 25 12.32 5.48 4.29
N PHE A 26 12.76 4.38 3.70
CA PHE A 26 12.01 3.61 2.70
C PHE A 26 10.67 3.08 3.24
N TYR A 27 10.68 2.42 4.41
CA TYR A 27 9.45 1.92 5.05
C TYR A 27 8.52 3.06 5.46
N THR A 28 9.06 4.18 5.95
CA THR A 28 8.26 5.38 6.23
C THR A 28 7.60 5.92 4.96
N GLY A 29 8.35 6.02 3.86
CA GLY A 29 7.82 6.43 2.56
C GLY A 29 6.69 5.52 2.09
N SER A 30 6.80 4.21 2.30
CA SER A 30 5.77 3.23 1.92
C SER A 30 4.44 3.34 2.69
N LEU A 31 4.41 4.12 3.77
CA LEU A 31 3.22 4.38 4.59
C LEU A 31 2.74 5.83 4.48
N ALA A 32 3.61 6.76 4.06
CA ALA A 32 3.34 8.18 4.06
C ALA A 32 2.10 8.62 3.26
N PRO A 33 1.74 8.04 2.09
CA PRO A 33 0.56 8.50 1.33
C PRO A 33 -0.76 8.34 2.09
N ASP A 34 -0.83 7.43 3.06
CA ASP A 34 -1.99 7.19 3.92
C ASP A 34 -2.12 8.19 5.08
N SER A 35 -1.30 9.25 5.11
CA SER A 35 -1.24 10.19 6.25
C SER A 35 -2.26 11.32 6.19
N GLY A 36 -3.33 11.19 5.39
CA GLY A 36 -4.43 12.16 5.44
C GLY A 36 -5.07 12.12 6.82
N ILE A 37 -5.20 13.27 7.49
CA ILE A 37 -5.86 13.35 8.80
C ILE A 37 -7.36 13.36 8.57
N PRO A 38 -8.13 12.37 9.06
CA PRO A 38 -9.58 12.34 8.90
C PRO A 38 -10.25 13.47 9.70
N ASN A 39 -11.35 14.00 9.18
CA ASN A 39 -12.30 14.79 9.97
C ASN A 39 -13.08 13.88 10.95
N ASP A 40 -13.83 14.47 11.88
CA ASP A 40 -14.57 13.73 12.93
C ASP A 40 -15.50 12.63 12.38
N THR A 41 -16.03 12.82 11.16
CA THR A 41 -16.94 11.89 10.50
C THR A 41 -16.25 10.91 9.55
N TRP A 42 -14.91 10.96 9.42
CA TRP A 42 -14.12 10.13 8.52
C TRP A 42 -14.53 10.24 7.03
N THR A 43 -15.14 11.35 6.65
CA THR A 43 -15.62 11.60 5.28
C THR A 43 -14.64 12.41 4.46
N GLU A 44 -13.78 13.20 5.11
CA GLU A 44 -12.79 14.06 4.47
C GLU A 44 -11.44 13.90 5.16
N PHE A 45 -10.36 14.08 4.39
CA PHE A 45 -8.99 13.91 4.86
C PHE A 45 -8.16 15.13 4.52
N THR A 46 -7.24 15.51 5.40
CA THR A 46 -6.31 16.63 5.20
C THR A 46 -4.85 16.20 5.36
N PRO A 47 -4.01 16.27 4.31
CA PRO A 47 -4.36 16.57 2.93
C PRO A 47 -5.24 15.47 2.30
N PRO A 48 -6.05 15.80 1.27
CA PRO A 48 -6.95 14.85 0.65
C PRO A 48 -6.20 13.94 -0.34
N LYS A 49 -6.88 12.91 -0.87
CA LYS A 49 -6.27 11.94 -1.78
C LYS A 49 -5.81 12.54 -3.11
N GLU A 50 -6.42 13.62 -3.54
CA GLU A 50 -5.95 14.38 -4.71
C GLU A 50 -4.51 14.88 -4.53
N VAL A 51 -4.10 15.10 -3.28
CA VAL A 51 -2.75 15.52 -2.92
C VAL A 51 -1.86 14.33 -2.56
N THR A 52 -2.33 13.40 -1.71
CA THR A 52 -1.47 12.29 -1.25
C THR A 52 -1.34 11.17 -2.26
N HIS A 53 -2.37 10.92 -3.06
CA HIS A 53 -2.41 9.85 -4.04
C HIS A 53 -2.42 10.37 -5.48
N PHE A 54 -2.25 11.67 -5.70
CA PHE A 54 -2.24 12.28 -7.04
C PHE A 54 -3.45 11.84 -7.88
N LEU A 55 -4.63 11.91 -7.27
CA LEU A 55 -5.91 11.58 -7.92
C LEU A 55 -6.61 12.84 -8.42
N VAL A 56 -7.42 12.71 -9.46
CA VAL A 56 -8.44 13.72 -9.76
C VAL A 56 -9.66 13.46 -8.90
N LYS A 57 -10.32 14.54 -8.44
CA LYS A 57 -11.51 14.45 -7.60
C LYS A 57 -12.57 13.54 -8.23
N GLY A 58 -12.98 12.51 -7.48
CA GLY A 58 -13.98 11.53 -7.91
C GLY A 58 -13.39 10.24 -8.49
N GLU A 59 -12.08 10.18 -8.73
CA GLU A 59 -11.41 8.97 -9.18
C GLU A 59 -11.18 7.95 -8.06
N GLY A 60 -11.09 6.68 -8.45
CA GLY A 60 -10.68 5.59 -7.58
C GLY A 60 -9.18 5.34 -7.66
N ASN A 61 -8.67 4.51 -6.75
CA ASN A 61 -7.27 4.12 -6.67
C ASN A 61 -6.70 3.51 -7.98
N GLU A 62 -7.53 2.96 -8.85
CA GLU A 62 -7.13 2.46 -10.18
C GLU A 62 -6.55 3.54 -11.10
N ALA A 63 -6.82 4.82 -10.80
CA ALA A 63 -6.45 5.97 -11.62
C ALA A 63 -5.34 6.81 -11.00
N ILE A 64 -4.67 6.36 -9.92
CA ILE A 64 -3.56 7.11 -9.28
C ILE A 64 -2.53 7.57 -10.33
N HIS A 65 -2.20 8.87 -10.33
CA HIS A 65 -1.23 9.46 -11.26
C HIS A 65 0.21 9.33 -10.72
N ASP A 66 0.69 8.09 -10.52
CA ASP A 66 2.00 7.83 -9.91
C ASP A 66 3.17 8.51 -10.65
N LEU A 67 3.06 8.68 -11.97
CA LEU A 67 4.12 9.32 -12.75
C LEU A 67 4.18 10.85 -12.54
N GLU A 68 3.15 11.48 -11.98
CA GLU A 68 3.26 12.88 -11.53
C GLU A 68 4.22 13.00 -10.34
N PHE A 69 4.08 12.10 -9.36
CA PHE A 69 5.02 12.01 -8.25
C PHE A 69 6.44 11.70 -8.75
N TYR A 70 6.58 10.71 -9.64
CA TYR A 70 7.89 10.35 -10.20
C TYR A 70 8.59 11.55 -10.86
N ARG A 71 7.91 12.28 -11.75
CA ARG A 71 8.47 13.47 -12.43
C ARG A 71 8.82 14.59 -11.45
N ALA A 72 8.00 14.78 -10.42
CA ALA A 72 8.21 15.82 -9.43
C ALA A 72 9.44 15.56 -8.55
N TYR A 73 9.65 14.31 -8.12
CA TYR A 73 10.60 14.00 -7.04
C TYR A 73 11.75 13.04 -7.42
N LEU A 74 11.52 12.10 -8.34
CA LEU A 74 12.46 11.01 -8.64
C LEU A 74 13.20 11.19 -9.97
N GLU A 75 12.54 11.68 -11.01
CA GLU A 75 13.11 11.82 -12.37
C GLU A 75 14.38 12.68 -12.40
N LYS A 76 14.43 13.72 -11.55
CA LYS A 76 15.57 14.65 -11.45
C LYS A 76 16.76 14.07 -10.67
N GLN A 77 16.66 12.83 -10.20
CA GLN A 77 17.67 12.16 -9.38
C GLN A 77 18.13 10.82 -9.99
N PRO A 78 18.41 10.72 -11.31
CA PRO A 78 18.74 9.44 -11.92
C PRO A 78 20.12 8.96 -11.44
N GLY A 79 20.23 7.68 -11.06
CA GLY A 79 21.51 7.07 -10.70
C GLY A 79 22.15 7.60 -9.40
N LYS A 80 21.43 8.39 -8.58
CA LYS A 80 21.89 8.69 -7.23
C LYS A 80 21.92 7.40 -6.39
N LEU A 81 22.96 7.26 -5.58
CA LEU A 81 22.97 6.29 -4.49
C LEU A 81 21.76 6.56 -3.59
N PHE A 82 21.18 5.49 -3.03
CA PHE A 82 20.08 5.61 -2.08
C PHE A 82 20.59 6.32 -0.81
N ASP A 83 20.26 7.60 -0.68
CA ASP A 83 20.25 8.29 0.61
C ASP A 83 18.87 8.17 1.27
N ALA A 84 18.71 8.70 2.49
CA ALA A 84 17.46 8.64 3.22
C ALA A 84 16.31 9.29 2.43
N ASP A 85 16.53 10.46 1.84
CA ASP A 85 15.51 11.18 1.09
C ASP A 85 15.05 10.38 -0.14
N THR A 86 16.00 9.90 -0.95
CA THR A 86 15.70 9.10 -2.14
C THR A 86 15.03 7.78 -1.77
N SER A 87 15.44 7.15 -0.66
CA SER A 87 14.81 5.94 -0.13
C SER A 87 13.36 6.21 0.25
N PHE A 88 13.07 7.28 0.98
CA PHE A 88 11.69 7.68 1.28
C PHE A 88 10.86 7.90 0.01
N LEU A 89 11.40 8.63 -0.98
CA LEU A 89 10.68 8.93 -2.21
C LEU A 89 10.36 7.66 -3.01
N TRP A 90 11.27 6.69 -3.08
CA TRP A 90 10.98 5.39 -3.69
C TRP A 90 9.94 4.59 -2.90
N GLY A 91 10.01 4.60 -1.57
CA GLY A 91 8.98 3.99 -0.73
C GLY A 91 7.58 4.56 -1.02
N TYR A 92 7.49 5.88 -1.11
CA TYR A 92 6.25 6.59 -1.48
C TYR A 92 5.76 6.19 -2.86
N PHE A 93 6.63 6.19 -3.86
CA PHE A 93 6.26 5.81 -5.22
C PHE A 93 5.76 4.36 -5.30
N PHE A 94 6.41 3.42 -4.61
CA PHE A 94 5.96 2.03 -4.58
C PHE A 94 4.65 1.83 -3.83
N HIS A 95 4.34 2.67 -2.84
CA HIS A 95 3.00 2.69 -2.25
C HIS A 95 1.94 3.01 -3.32
N LEU A 96 2.13 4.07 -4.11
CA LEU A 96 1.19 4.46 -5.18
C LEU A 96 0.96 3.31 -6.17
N LEU A 97 2.04 2.66 -6.62
CA LEU A 97 1.95 1.50 -7.51
C LEU A 97 1.23 0.31 -6.86
N THR A 98 1.54 0.02 -5.60
CA THR A 98 0.91 -1.05 -4.83
C THR A 98 -0.60 -0.84 -4.75
N ASP A 99 -1.04 0.40 -4.56
CA ASP A 99 -2.45 0.71 -4.39
C ASP A 99 -3.26 0.55 -5.67
N ILE A 100 -2.66 0.83 -6.83
CA ILE A 100 -3.24 0.52 -8.14
C ILE A 100 -3.32 -1.01 -8.33
N LEU A 101 -2.22 -1.71 -8.09
CA LEU A 101 -2.15 -3.17 -8.25
C LEU A 101 -3.11 -3.89 -7.31
N TRP A 102 -3.28 -3.41 -6.08
CA TRP A 102 -4.26 -3.95 -5.15
C TRP A 102 -5.69 -3.82 -5.68
N VAL A 103 -5.99 -2.75 -6.42
CA VAL A 103 -7.30 -2.61 -7.06
C VAL A 103 -7.53 -3.70 -8.10
N ASP A 104 -6.54 -3.93 -8.96
CA ASP A 104 -6.63 -4.91 -10.03
C ASP A 104 -6.71 -6.35 -9.47
N LEU A 105 -5.74 -6.70 -8.62
CA LEU A 105 -5.52 -8.08 -8.18
C LEU A 105 -6.52 -8.54 -7.11
N ILE A 106 -6.94 -7.64 -6.20
CA ILE A 106 -7.73 -7.99 -5.01
C ILE A 106 -9.10 -7.30 -4.99
N TRP A 107 -9.15 -5.98 -5.11
CA TRP A 107 -10.42 -5.26 -4.90
C TRP A 107 -11.44 -5.53 -6.01
N THR A 108 -11.01 -5.55 -7.27
CA THR A 108 -11.87 -5.85 -8.42
C THR A 108 -12.52 -7.23 -8.31
N PRO A 109 -11.78 -8.33 -8.07
CA PRO A 109 -12.41 -9.64 -7.87
C PRO A 109 -13.22 -9.70 -6.57
N THR A 110 -12.82 -9.00 -5.51
CA THR A 110 -13.63 -8.91 -4.28
C THR A 110 -15.02 -8.31 -4.55
N LYS A 111 -15.08 -7.20 -5.31
CA LYS A 111 -16.36 -6.57 -5.70
C LYS A 111 -17.27 -7.53 -6.48
N LEU A 112 -16.69 -8.34 -7.37
CA LEU A 112 -17.44 -9.31 -8.16
C LEU A 112 -17.97 -10.44 -7.28
N MET A 113 -17.14 -10.98 -6.37
CA MET A 113 -17.56 -12.02 -5.42
C MET A 113 -18.64 -11.53 -4.45
N CYS A 114 -18.59 -10.27 -4.05
CA CYS A 114 -19.52 -9.68 -3.08
C CYS A 114 -20.65 -8.88 -3.74
N ALA A 115 -20.92 -9.07 -5.03
CA ALA A 115 -21.87 -8.25 -5.78
C ALA A 115 -23.28 -8.24 -5.14
N ASP A 116 -23.77 -9.41 -4.75
CA ASP A 116 -25.08 -9.54 -4.09
C ASP A 116 -25.09 -8.86 -2.71
N MET A 117 -24.03 -9.05 -1.91
CA MET A 117 -23.88 -8.35 -0.62
C MET A 117 -23.87 -6.83 -0.78
N ILE A 118 -23.25 -6.31 -1.84
CA ILE A 118 -23.20 -4.87 -2.12
C ILE A 118 -24.60 -4.34 -2.43
N VAL A 119 -25.43 -5.12 -3.14
CA VAL A 119 -26.83 -4.75 -3.39
C VAL A 119 -27.65 -4.77 -2.11
N GLU A 120 -27.42 -5.74 -1.23
CA GLU A 120 -28.21 -5.94 -0.01
C GLU A 120 -27.91 -4.94 1.12
N MET A 121 -26.63 -4.69 1.42
CA MET A 121 -26.21 -3.87 2.56
C MET A 121 -25.39 -2.63 2.19
N GLY A 122 -25.12 -2.42 0.90
CA GLY A 122 -24.38 -1.28 0.41
C GLY A 122 -22.85 -1.45 0.44
N LYS A 123 -22.18 -0.74 -0.47
CA LYS A 123 -20.73 -0.86 -0.70
C LYS A 123 -19.88 -0.59 0.54
N LEU A 124 -20.23 0.41 1.35
CA LEU A 124 -19.43 0.78 2.52
C LEU A 124 -19.46 -0.33 3.58
N ALA A 125 -20.63 -0.89 3.88
CA ALA A 125 -20.77 -2.00 4.82
C ALA A 125 -19.99 -3.25 4.35
N VAL A 126 -20.02 -3.55 3.05
CA VAL A 126 -19.22 -4.64 2.47
C VAL A 126 -17.73 -4.35 2.60
N VAL A 127 -17.28 -3.12 2.32
CA VAL A 127 -15.86 -2.73 2.50
C VAL A 127 -15.41 -2.97 3.94
N ASP A 128 -16.23 -2.60 4.92
CA ASP A 128 -15.92 -2.80 6.33
C ASP A 128 -15.86 -4.29 6.68
N GLU A 129 -16.75 -5.12 6.13
CA GLU A 129 -16.75 -6.56 6.34
C GLU A 129 -15.51 -7.24 5.74
N VAL A 130 -15.20 -6.99 4.46
CA VAL A 130 -14.05 -7.64 3.78
C VAL A 130 -12.71 -7.20 4.38
N LYS A 131 -12.62 -5.96 4.87
CA LYS A 131 -11.41 -5.45 5.52
C LYS A 131 -11.12 -6.13 6.85
N LYS A 132 -12.11 -6.77 7.51
CA LYS A 132 -11.84 -7.59 8.71
C LYS A 132 -10.90 -8.74 8.40
N ASP A 133 -10.96 -9.30 7.19
CA ASP A 133 -10.02 -10.34 6.75
C ASP A 133 -8.65 -9.74 6.48
N TRP A 134 -8.58 -8.62 5.76
CA TRP A 134 -7.31 -8.00 5.38
C TRP A 134 -6.51 -7.58 6.62
N TYR A 135 -7.14 -6.85 7.56
CA TYR A 135 -6.48 -6.47 8.81
C TYR A 135 -6.33 -7.65 9.78
N GLY A 136 -7.23 -8.64 9.72
CA GLY A 136 -7.08 -9.88 10.49
C GLY A 136 -5.82 -10.64 10.10
N LEU A 137 -5.51 -10.70 8.80
CA LEU A 137 -4.28 -11.27 8.27
C LEU A 137 -3.04 -10.47 8.66
N ASP A 138 -3.12 -9.14 8.71
CA ASP A 138 -2.02 -8.30 9.19
C ASP A 138 -1.68 -8.60 10.66
N HIS A 139 -2.70 -8.65 11.52
CA HIS A 139 -2.50 -9.00 12.93
C HIS A 139 -1.99 -10.43 13.11
N ARG A 140 -2.52 -11.40 12.34
CA ARG A 140 -2.02 -12.78 12.35
C ARG A 140 -0.54 -12.81 11.96
N PHE A 141 -0.17 -12.11 10.88
CA PHE A 141 1.21 -12.03 10.42
C PHE A 141 2.13 -11.44 11.49
N LEU A 142 1.77 -10.31 12.12
CA LEU A 142 2.60 -9.72 13.17
C LEU A 142 2.72 -10.60 14.43
N ARG A 143 1.66 -11.32 14.80
CA ARG A 143 1.68 -12.31 15.89
C ARG A 143 2.68 -13.43 15.59
N ASP A 144 2.66 -13.94 14.36
CA ASP A 144 3.46 -15.09 13.94
C ASP A 144 4.92 -14.69 13.58
N HIS A 145 5.16 -13.39 13.35
CA HIS A 145 6.46 -12.81 13.02
C HIS A 145 6.84 -11.64 13.97
N PRO A 146 6.97 -11.86 15.28
CA PRO A 146 7.14 -10.78 16.26
C PRO A 146 8.45 -9.99 16.10
N THR A 147 9.46 -10.57 15.47
CA THR A 147 10.77 -9.93 15.22
C THR A 147 10.93 -9.41 13.80
N TRP A 148 9.83 -9.30 13.03
CA TRP A 148 9.86 -8.85 11.65
C TRP A 148 10.40 -7.41 11.53
N GLU A 149 11.54 -7.26 10.85
CA GLU A 149 12.37 -6.04 10.86
C GLU A 149 11.61 -4.77 10.43
N PRO A 150 10.82 -4.75 9.33
CA PRO A 150 10.09 -3.55 8.93
C PRO A 150 9.17 -3.01 10.04
N TRP A 151 8.47 -3.91 10.72
CA TRP A 151 7.62 -3.52 11.85
C TRP A 151 8.43 -3.04 13.04
N GLN A 152 9.55 -3.70 13.36
CA GLN A 152 10.42 -3.26 14.46
C GLN A 152 10.95 -1.84 14.23
N ILE A 153 11.38 -1.53 13.00
CA ILE A 153 11.81 -0.19 12.62
C ILE A 153 10.67 0.81 12.78
N ILE A 154 9.51 0.56 12.14
CA ILE A 154 8.37 1.49 12.19
C ILE A 154 7.87 1.71 13.62
N ARG A 155 7.87 0.66 14.45
CA ARG A 155 7.41 0.72 15.84
C ARG A 155 8.26 1.63 16.71
N SER A 156 9.57 1.72 16.48
CA SER A 156 10.49 2.52 17.31
C SER A 156 10.99 3.82 16.64
N LEU A 157 10.60 4.09 15.39
CA LEU A 157 11.13 5.22 14.63
C LEU A 157 10.68 6.58 15.19
N GLU A 158 11.62 7.48 15.43
CA GLU A 158 11.31 8.90 15.68
C GLU A 158 11.55 9.71 14.40
N LEU A 159 10.48 10.28 13.84
CA LEU A 159 10.53 10.98 12.57
C LEU A 159 10.74 12.48 12.79
N ASN A 160 11.87 13.01 12.30
CA ASN A 160 12.25 14.42 12.47
C ASN A 160 12.07 15.27 11.21
N SER A 161 12.03 14.64 10.03
CA SER A 161 11.88 15.31 8.74
C SER A 161 11.38 14.34 7.68
N ILE A 162 10.78 14.88 6.62
CA ILE A 162 10.41 14.14 5.40
C ILE A 162 10.80 14.97 4.16
N PRO A 163 11.19 14.34 3.04
CA PRO A 163 11.68 15.04 1.85
C PRO A 163 10.56 15.51 0.91
N ILE A 164 9.35 15.71 1.44
CA ILE A 164 8.18 16.16 0.67
C ILE A 164 7.48 17.32 1.39
N SER A 165 6.88 18.23 0.63
CA SER A 165 6.19 19.41 1.17
C SER A 165 4.66 19.34 1.08
N HIS A 166 4.11 18.44 0.26
CA HIS A 166 2.67 18.33 0.02
C HIS A 166 1.93 17.56 1.13
N ILE A 167 2.67 16.82 1.97
CA ILE A 167 2.17 16.24 3.22
C ILE A 167 2.98 16.86 4.37
N PRO A 168 2.33 17.44 5.40
CA PRO A 168 3.04 18.00 6.53
C PRO A 168 3.60 16.88 7.44
N LEU A 169 4.82 17.05 7.96
CA LEU A 169 5.46 16.10 8.89
C LEU A 169 4.53 15.66 10.04
N PRO A 170 3.81 16.56 10.74
CA PRO A 170 2.88 16.17 11.79
C PRO A 170 1.80 15.17 11.35
N ALA A 171 1.34 15.22 10.09
CA ALA A 171 0.35 14.28 9.58
C ALA A 171 0.96 12.88 9.42
N VAL A 172 2.19 12.78 8.89
CA VAL A 172 2.91 11.50 8.79
C VAL A 172 3.19 10.93 10.18
N THR A 173 3.64 11.75 11.13
CA THR A 173 3.88 11.32 12.51
C THR A 173 2.58 10.82 13.18
N ALA A 174 1.48 11.56 13.07
CA ALA A 174 0.19 11.16 13.62
C ALA A 174 -0.32 9.84 13.00
N GLN A 175 -0.09 9.63 11.70
CA GLN A 175 -0.44 8.39 11.03
C GLN A 175 0.40 7.22 11.52
N LEU A 176 1.72 7.40 11.68
CA LEU A 176 2.59 6.37 12.25
C LEU A 176 2.14 6.00 13.68
N ASP A 177 1.76 6.97 14.50
CA ASP A 177 1.23 6.72 15.85
C ASP A 177 -0.09 5.96 15.81
N THR A 178 -0.98 6.29 14.86
CA THR A 178 -2.22 5.54 14.63
C THR A 178 -1.94 4.09 14.29
N ILE A 179 -1.02 3.83 13.35
CA ILE A 179 -0.60 2.50 12.93
C ILE A 179 0.02 1.73 14.11
N ARG A 180 0.90 2.38 14.88
CA ARG A 180 1.55 1.80 16.07
C ARG A 180 0.54 1.34 17.10
N ASN A 181 -0.39 2.22 17.45
CA ASN A 181 -1.43 1.92 18.43
C ASN A 181 -2.32 0.78 17.92
N TYR A 182 -2.75 0.83 16.66
CA TYR A 182 -3.63 -0.18 16.07
C TYR A 182 -3.05 -1.59 16.15
N TYR A 183 -1.76 -1.77 15.84
CA TYR A 183 -1.13 -3.11 15.83
C TYR A 183 -0.48 -3.52 17.14
N THR A 184 -0.09 -2.59 18.01
CA THR A 184 0.53 -2.90 19.31
C THR A 184 -0.49 -3.20 20.39
N GLU A 185 -1.68 -2.60 20.31
CA GLU A 185 -2.78 -2.81 21.23
C GLU A 185 -3.99 -3.40 20.48
N PRO A 186 -3.87 -4.65 19.97
CA PRO A 186 -4.96 -5.25 19.21
C PRO A 186 -6.19 -5.45 20.11
N ASP A 187 -7.38 -5.27 19.52
CA ASP A 187 -8.65 -5.59 20.18
C ASP A 187 -8.61 -7.04 20.71
N PRO A 188 -8.77 -7.27 22.02
CA PRO A 188 -8.72 -8.61 22.60
C PRO A 188 -9.86 -9.52 22.11
N ALA A 189 -10.94 -8.97 21.55
CA ALA A 189 -12.01 -9.74 20.92
C ALA A 189 -11.65 -10.24 19.51
N ARG A 190 -10.54 -9.79 18.91
CA ARG A 190 -10.12 -10.19 17.57
C ARG A 190 -9.66 -11.64 17.53
N VAL A 191 -10.50 -12.51 16.98
CA VAL A 191 -10.15 -13.93 16.73
C VAL A 191 -9.27 -14.03 15.48
N LEU A 192 -8.01 -14.41 15.67
CA LEU A 192 -7.04 -14.55 14.59
C LEU A 192 -7.04 -15.94 13.97
N ASP A 193 -7.31 -17.01 14.73
CA ASP A 193 -7.36 -18.38 14.23
C ASP A 193 -8.78 -18.75 13.77
N ARG A 194 -9.16 -18.15 12.64
CA ARG A 194 -10.47 -18.32 11.98
C ARG A 194 -10.28 -18.52 10.47
N LEU A 195 -11.36 -18.89 9.79
CA LEU A 195 -11.44 -18.78 8.34
C LEU A 195 -11.52 -17.31 7.91
N PHE A 196 -10.91 -17.01 6.77
CA PHE A 196 -10.95 -15.72 6.10
C PHE A 196 -11.67 -15.83 4.74
N PRO A 197 -13.01 -15.73 4.73
CA PRO A 197 -13.82 -16.02 3.54
C PRO A 197 -13.64 -15.04 2.37
N TYR A 198 -13.12 -13.83 2.61
CA TYR A 198 -12.96 -12.78 1.60
C TYR A 198 -11.52 -12.64 1.10
N LEU A 199 -10.53 -12.96 1.92
CA LEU A 199 -9.13 -13.00 1.51
C LEU A 199 -8.33 -13.91 2.45
N ASN A 200 -7.78 -15.01 1.95
CA ASN A 200 -6.99 -15.92 2.77
C ASN A 200 -5.49 -15.57 2.73
N GLU A 201 -4.74 -16.23 3.60
CA GLU A 201 -3.31 -15.99 3.76
C GLU A 201 -2.50 -16.29 2.48
N ALA A 202 -2.84 -17.37 1.78
CA ALA A 202 -2.14 -17.76 0.55
C ALA A 202 -2.33 -16.71 -0.57
N THR A 203 -3.56 -16.21 -0.74
CA THR A 203 -3.86 -15.14 -1.70
C THR A 203 -3.19 -13.84 -1.31
N MET A 204 -3.17 -13.48 -0.02
CA MET A 204 -2.44 -12.30 0.47
C MET A 204 -0.93 -12.42 0.23
N GLN A 205 -0.32 -13.58 0.51
CA GLN A 205 1.10 -13.84 0.24
C GLN A 205 1.43 -13.73 -1.26
N ARG A 206 0.55 -14.26 -2.11
CA ARG A 206 0.67 -14.11 -3.57
C ARG A 206 0.59 -12.64 -3.99
N ALA A 207 -0.39 -11.88 -3.49
CA ALA A 207 -0.53 -10.45 -3.78
C ALA A 207 0.73 -9.66 -3.41
N VAL A 208 1.29 -9.92 -2.23
CA VAL A 208 2.54 -9.30 -1.78
C VAL A 208 3.70 -9.62 -2.73
N ALA A 209 3.83 -10.87 -3.18
CA ALA A 209 4.89 -11.28 -4.09
C ALA A 209 4.74 -10.66 -5.50
N ASP A 210 3.53 -10.74 -6.06
CA ASP A 210 3.23 -10.23 -7.41
C ASP A 210 3.37 -8.69 -7.44
N CYS A 211 2.88 -7.97 -6.43
CA CYS A 211 3.05 -6.52 -6.32
C CYS A 211 4.52 -6.11 -6.21
N ALA A 212 5.32 -6.80 -5.40
CA ALA A 212 6.75 -6.50 -5.27
C ALA A 212 7.50 -6.73 -6.59
N ALA A 213 7.22 -7.84 -7.28
CA ALA A 213 7.83 -8.14 -8.58
C ALA A 213 7.46 -7.09 -9.64
N ALA A 214 6.18 -6.69 -9.70
CA ALA A 214 5.72 -5.63 -10.60
C ALA A 214 6.40 -4.29 -10.30
N CYS A 215 6.49 -3.90 -9.02
CA CYS A 215 7.18 -2.67 -8.60
C CYS A 215 8.65 -2.67 -9.02
N LEU A 216 9.37 -3.78 -8.80
CA LEU A 216 10.78 -3.91 -9.19
C LEU A 216 10.98 -3.83 -10.72
N LYS A 217 10.10 -4.46 -11.49
CA LYS A 217 10.11 -4.37 -12.95
C LYS A 217 9.91 -2.91 -13.43
N LEU A 218 8.95 -2.20 -12.82
CA LEU A 218 8.70 -0.80 -13.15
C LEU A 218 9.87 0.10 -12.74
N TYR A 219 10.47 -0.14 -11.56
CA TYR A 219 11.71 0.51 -11.13
C TYR A 219 12.83 0.33 -12.16
N GLN A 220 13.11 -0.90 -12.59
CA GLN A 220 14.16 -1.17 -13.60
C GLN A 220 13.89 -0.45 -14.92
N ARG A 221 12.62 -0.42 -15.35
CA ARG A 221 12.21 0.29 -16.57
C ARG A 221 12.41 1.80 -16.45
N LEU A 222 12.08 2.40 -15.30
CA LEU A 222 12.33 3.81 -15.02
C LEU A 222 13.83 4.13 -14.96
N GLN A 223 14.63 3.29 -14.31
CA GLN A 223 16.09 3.42 -14.27
C GLN A 223 16.74 3.30 -15.64
N ALA A 224 16.15 2.52 -16.55
CA ALA A 224 16.58 2.40 -17.94
C ALA A 224 16.16 3.61 -18.82
N GLY A 225 15.55 4.65 -18.24
CA GLY A 225 15.14 5.86 -18.96
C GLY A 225 13.92 5.66 -19.85
N ALA A 226 12.99 4.78 -19.46
CA ALA A 226 11.76 4.60 -20.22
C ALA A 226 11.01 5.93 -20.41
N GLY A 227 10.62 6.18 -21.67
CA GLY A 227 9.89 7.38 -22.04
C GLY A 227 8.57 7.50 -21.27
N LEU A 228 8.35 8.66 -20.66
CA LEU A 228 7.15 8.98 -19.89
C LEU A 228 6.01 9.53 -20.77
N ASP A 229 5.93 9.08 -22.03
CA ASP A 229 5.18 9.65 -23.17
C ASP A 229 3.68 9.84 -22.88
N GLY A 230 3.32 10.92 -22.18
CA GLY A 230 1.94 11.25 -21.81
C GLY A 230 1.26 10.28 -20.85
N ALA A 231 1.95 9.23 -20.38
CA ALA A 231 1.39 8.28 -19.42
C ALA A 231 1.23 8.92 -18.03
N PHE A 232 0.08 8.69 -17.38
CA PHE A 232 -0.16 9.14 -16.00
C PHE A 232 0.27 8.10 -14.96
N SER A 233 0.34 6.81 -15.34
CA SER A 233 0.74 5.71 -14.45
C SER A 233 1.76 4.77 -15.08
N ALA A 234 2.78 4.38 -14.30
CA ALA A 234 3.78 3.39 -14.72
C ALA A 234 3.16 1.99 -14.86
N THR A 235 2.06 1.69 -14.15
CA THR A 235 1.38 0.38 -14.25
C THR A 235 0.83 0.08 -15.66
N GLY A 236 0.65 1.11 -16.51
CA GLY A 236 0.32 0.95 -17.93
C GLY A 236 1.40 0.23 -18.76
N TRP A 237 2.60 0.08 -18.19
CA TRP A 237 3.71 -0.65 -18.81
C TRP A 237 3.78 -2.14 -18.46
N LEU A 238 2.95 -2.59 -17.53
CA LEU A 238 2.82 -4.00 -17.18
C LEU A 238 1.97 -4.72 -18.24
N SER A 239 2.20 -6.02 -18.41
CA SER A 239 1.38 -6.87 -19.27
C SER A 239 -0.01 -7.07 -18.66
N ALA A 240 -0.97 -7.47 -19.50
CA ALA A 240 -2.32 -7.81 -19.04
C ALA A 240 -2.32 -8.93 -18.00
N ALA A 241 -1.39 -9.89 -18.08
CA ALA A 241 -1.28 -10.99 -17.14
C ALA A 241 -0.80 -10.51 -15.75
N GLU A 242 0.11 -9.53 -15.70
CA GLU A 242 0.63 -8.97 -14.44
C GLU A 242 -0.40 -8.12 -13.69
N ARG A 243 -1.45 -7.67 -14.38
CA ARG A 243 -2.57 -6.90 -13.79
C ARG A 243 -3.88 -7.70 -13.78
N GLN A 244 -3.82 -9.00 -14.06
CA GLN A 244 -5.03 -9.80 -14.15
C GLN A 244 -5.65 -10.00 -12.76
N PRO A 245 -6.94 -9.68 -12.57
CA PRO A 245 -7.67 -10.02 -11.35
C PRO A 245 -7.48 -11.47 -10.95
N TYR A 246 -7.23 -11.73 -9.67
CA TYR A 246 -7.11 -13.09 -9.20
C TYR A 246 -8.43 -13.85 -9.34
N PRO A 247 -8.38 -15.14 -9.72
CA PRO A 247 -9.58 -15.96 -9.82
C PRO A 247 -10.18 -16.15 -8.42
N ALA A 248 -11.51 -16.09 -8.36
CA ALA A 248 -12.25 -16.48 -7.17
C ALA A 248 -12.11 -18.00 -6.91
N PRO A 249 -12.19 -18.45 -5.66
CA PRO A 249 -12.32 -17.64 -4.45
C PRO A 249 -10.97 -17.05 -4.00
N LEU A 250 -10.99 -15.82 -3.50
CA LEU A 250 -9.82 -15.16 -2.88
C LEU A 250 -9.58 -15.64 -1.43
N GLY A 251 -10.67 -16.00 -0.75
CA GLY A 251 -10.70 -16.43 0.64
C GLY A 251 -10.76 -17.94 0.83
N ASP A 252 -10.87 -18.35 2.09
CA ASP A 252 -11.04 -19.75 2.47
C ASP A 252 -12.41 -20.26 1.99
N VAL A 253 -12.41 -21.41 1.32
CA VAL A 253 -13.64 -22.10 0.93
C VAL A 253 -14.08 -22.98 2.08
N THR A 254 -15.30 -22.78 2.55
CA THR A 254 -15.97 -23.76 3.40
C THR A 254 -16.46 -24.89 2.51
N VAL A 255 -15.89 -26.08 2.68
CA VAL A 255 -16.37 -27.34 2.07
C VAL A 255 -17.49 -27.91 2.91
#